data_AF-A0A359EYJ0-F1
#
_entry.id   AF-A0A359EYJ0-F1
#
_cell.length_a   1.000
_cell.length_b   1.000
_cell.length_c   1.000
_cell.angle_alpha   90.00
_cell.angle_beta   90.00
_cell.angle_gamma   90.00
#
_symmetry.space_group_name_H-M   'P 1'
#
loop_
_entity.id
_entity.type
_entity.pdbx_description
1 polymer ?
#
loop_
_entity_poly.entity_id
_entity_poly.type
_entity_poly.pdbx_seq_one_letter_code
_entity_poly.pdbx_strand_id
1 'polypeptide(L)' 'MLDNYRHIHFIGIGGAGMSALAYVLVKRGFDVTGS' A
#
# COMPACT_ATOMS: atom_id res chain seq x y z
N MET A 1 9.40 -11.99 7.11
CA MET A 1 8.64 -12.76 6.08
C MET A 1 7.96 -11.84 5.07
N LEU A 2 7.51 -10.64 5.47
CA LEU A 2 7.06 -9.58 4.56
C LEU A 2 8.21 -8.71 3.99
N ASP A 3 9.42 -8.82 4.52
CA ASP A 3 10.58 -8.02 4.13
C ASP A 3 11.00 -8.19 2.66
N ASN A 4 10.61 -9.31 2.04
CA ASN A 4 10.84 -9.58 0.63
C ASN A 4 9.80 -8.91 -0.30
N TYR A 5 8.66 -8.46 0.24
CA TYR A 5 7.59 -7.81 -0.51
C TYR A 5 7.64 -6.30 -0.28
N ARG A 6 8.61 -5.64 -0.92
CA ARG A 6 8.76 -4.18 -0.84
C ARG A 6 7.70 -3.42 -1.63
N HIS A 7 7.12 -4.04 -2.66
CA HIS A 7 6.16 -3.38 -3.55
C HIS A 7 4.75 -3.97 -3.43
N ILE A 8 3.75 -3.12 -3.20
CA ILE A 8 2.35 -3.50 -3.00
C ILE A 8 1.48 -2.68 -3.96
N HIS A 9 0.69 -3.35 -4.81
CA HIS A 9 -0.25 -2.70 -5.72
C HIS A 9 -1.69 -2.85 -5.22
N PHE A 10 -2.37 -1.71 -4.98
CA PHE A 10 -3.77 -1.66 -4.56
C PHE A 10 -4.69 -1.45 -5.77
N ILE A 11 -5.63 -2.36 -6.00
CA ILE A 11 -6.73 -2.16 -6.93
C ILE A 11 -7.85 -1.43 -6.21
N GLY A 12 -8.31 -0.29 -6.75
CA GLY A 12 -9.31 0.57 -6.13
C GLY A 12 -8.72 1.42 -4.99
N ILE A 13 -7.49 1.92 -5.16
CA ILE A 13 -6.77 2.65 -4.09
C ILE A 13 -7.51 3.92 -3.65
N GLY A 14 -8.34 4.51 -4.52
CA GLY A 14 -9.15 5.70 -4.23
C GLY A 14 -10.32 5.46 -3.25
N GLY A 15 -10.64 4.22 -2.90
CA GLY A 15 -11.62 3.93 -1.84
C GLY A 15 -11.07 4.34 -0.47
N ALA A 16 -11.90 4.96 0.37
CA ALA A 16 -11.46 5.53 1.66
C ALA A 16 -10.70 4.53 2.57
N GLY A 17 -11.12 3.26 2.58
CA GLY A 17 -10.43 2.20 3.34
C GLY A 17 -9.08 1.79 2.72
N MET A 18 -9.03 1.66 1.39
CA MET A 18 -7.81 1.28 0.67
C MET A 18 -6.77 2.40 0.73
N SER A 19 -7.21 3.66 0.61
CA SER A 19 -6.34 4.83 0.78
C SER A 19 -5.73 4.88 2.20
N ALA A 20 -6.51 4.57 3.24
CA ALA A 20 -6.00 4.55 4.61
C ALA A 20 -4.94 3.46 4.83
N LEU A 21 -5.16 2.26 4.26
CA LEU A 21 -4.20 1.16 4.34
C LEU A 21 -2.92 1.48 3.54
N ALA A 22 -3.06 2.01 2.32
CA ALA A 22 -1.94 2.46 1.51
C ALA A 22 -1.08 3.51 2.25
N TYR A 23 -1.73 4.47 2.92
CA TYR A 23 -1.05 5.49 3.71
C TYR A 23 -0.19 4.89 4.84
N VAL A 24 -0.73 3.93 5.60
CA VAL A 24 0.01 3.27 6.70
C VAL A 24 1.20 2.48 6.16
N LEU A 25 1.03 1.78 5.03
CA LEU A 25 2.10 1.00 4.40
C LEU A 25 3.24 1.87 3.89
N VAL A 26 2.93 2.99 3.22
CA VAL A 26 3.93 3.99 2.81
C VAL A 26 4.69 4.52 4.01
N LYS A 27 4.01 4.83 5.13
CA LYS A 27 4.65 5.27 6.37
C LYS A 27 5.56 4.23 7.02
N ARG A 28 5.33 2.95 6.75
CA ARG A 28 6.19 1.84 7.21
C ARG A 28 7.34 1.53 6.25
N GLY A 29 7.49 2.28 5.15
CA GLY A 29 8.59 2.14 4.19
C GLY A 29 8.32 1.13 3.07
N PHE A 30 7.06 0.73 2.87
CA PHE A 30 6.66 -0.05 1.71
C PHE A 30 6.43 0.86 0.51
N ASP A 31 6.78 0.36 -0.67
CA ASP A 31 6.55 1.00 -1.94
C ASP A 31 5.14 0.63 -2.42
N VAL A 32 4.25 1.61 -2.56
CA VAL A 32 2.83 1.37 -2.83
C VAL A 32 2.41 2.04 -4.12
N THR A 33 1.79 1.27 -5.01
CA THR A 33 1.14 1.79 -6.23
C THR A 33 -0.34 1.42 -6.21
N GLY A 34 -1.14 2.05 -7.06
CA GLY A 34 -2.54 1.67 -7.16
C GLY A 34 -3.21 2.09 -8.47
N SER A 35 -4.33 1.45 -8.72
CA SER A 35 -5.24 1.69 -9.84
C SER A 35 -6.68 1.93 -9.35
#